data_AF-A0A923TCL4-F1
#
_entry.id   AF-A0A923TCL4-F1
#
_cell.length_a   1.000
_cell.length_b   1.000
_cell.length_c   1.000
_cell.angle_alpha   90.00
_cell.angle_beta   90.00
_cell.angle_gamma   90.00
#
_symmetry.space_group_name_H-M   'P 1'
#
loop_
_entity.id
_entity.type
_entity.pdbx_description
1 polymer ?
#
loop_
_entity_poly.entity_id
_entity_poly.type
_entity_poly.pdbx_seq_one_letter_code
_entity_poly.pdbx_strand_id
1 'polypeptide(L)'
;MADMHAAAQSLRSLRLLRHVVVLALVLGGCVAAGEATLKNMRVPEFEAAGRMIRRVTAETATGGLTGKSRLKNGTIEFFEASGGGDVQAATLGFKDAAYDRAHQTVEGDGHVALSSARGDVAGEGFFYDMGHSRLRLKSAVTIDHNGVRVAGNSGEIILAKAPSAKEALIQEATLKGGIVVSGKLDPKLDIEKAESEQAVYTANDEIITLSSPIYVWRKGVKTPAESDSIAIYVGKG
;
A
#
# COMPACT_ATOMS: atom_id res chain seq x y z
N MET A 1 -50.25 0.75 -8.09
CA MET A 1 -49.06 -0.12 -8.24
C MET A 1 -48.32 0.19 -9.56
N ALA A 2 -47.94 1.45 -9.79
CA ALA A 2 -47.19 1.86 -10.98
C ALA A 2 -45.87 2.61 -10.63
N ASP A 3 -45.71 3.08 -9.39
CA ASP A 3 -44.54 3.87 -8.99
C ASP A 3 -43.29 3.08 -8.57
N MET A 4 -43.38 1.78 -8.34
CA MET A 4 -42.21 0.97 -7.96
C MET A 4 -41.32 0.57 -9.15
N HIS A 5 -41.77 0.72 -10.40
CA HIS A 5 -40.99 0.33 -11.57
C HIS A 5 -40.05 1.43 -12.10
N ALA A 6 -40.34 2.70 -11.81
CA ALA A 6 -39.51 3.83 -12.23
C ALA A 6 -38.25 4.03 -11.36
N ALA A 7 -38.33 3.73 -10.06
CA ALA A 7 -37.18 3.84 -9.15
C ALA A 7 -36.08 2.81 -9.44
N ALA A 8 -36.44 1.63 -9.94
CA ALA A 8 -35.48 0.58 -10.30
C ALA A 8 -34.72 0.85 -11.61
N GLN A 9 -35.28 1.64 -12.54
CA GLN A 9 -34.58 2.06 -13.76
C GLN A 9 -33.64 3.26 -13.52
N SER A 10 -34.00 4.17 -12.61
CA SER A 10 -33.15 5.31 -12.18
C SER A 10 -31.86 4.86 -11.47
N LEU A 11 -31.89 3.77 -10.70
CA LEU A 11 -30.71 3.21 -10.04
C LEU A 11 -29.79 2.43 -10.99
N ARG A 12 -30.30 1.99 -12.15
CA ARG A 12 -29.47 1.32 -13.18
C ARG A 12 -28.76 2.33 -14.08
N SER A 13 -29.34 3.51 -14.33
CA SER A 13 -28.67 4.58 -15.08
C SER A 13 -27.57 5.29 -14.27
N LEU A 14 -27.65 5.34 -12.93
CA LEU A 14 -26.57 5.91 -12.10
C LEU A 14 -25.30 5.05 -11.99
N ARG A 15 -25.39 3.73 -12.26
CA ARG A 15 -24.20 2.85 -12.25
C ARG A 15 -23.37 2.93 -13.53
N LEU A 16 -23.93 3.47 -14.61
CA LEU A 16 -23.24 3.62 -15.90
C LEU A 16 -22.39 4.89 -16.02
N LEU A 17 -22.57 5.88 -15.13
CA LEU A 17 -21.85 7.16 -15.15
C LEU A 17 -20.51 7.16 -14.36
N ARG A 18 -20.10 6.03 -13.76
CA ARG A 18 -18.85 5.95 -12.95
C ARG A 18 -17.56 5.71 -13.74
N HIS A 19 -17.61 5.69 -15.06
CA HIS A 19 -16.46 5.39 -15.90
C HIS A 19 -16.23 6.45 -16.99
N VAL A 20 -16.16 7.72 -16.60
CA VAL A 20 -15.57 8.74 -17.48
C VAL A 20 -14.06 8.50 -17.50
N VAL A 21 -13.64 7.59 -18.38
CA VAL A 21 -12.23 7.37 -18.70
C VAL A 21 -11.80 8.57 -19.54
N VAL A 22 -11.05 9.51 -18.95
CA VAL A 22 -10.30 10.48 -19.75
C VAL A 22 -9.05 9.76 -20.26
N LEU A 23 -9.22 9.01 -21.35
CA LEU A 23 -8.13 8.39 -22.08
C LEU A 23 -7.52 9.48 -22.97
N ALA A 24 -6.49 10.18 -22.48
CA ALA A 24 -5.68 11.04 -23.34
C ALA A 24 -4.81 10.14 -24.25
N LEU A 25 -5.42 9.66 -25.33
CA LEU A 25 -4.78 8.89 -26.39
C LEU A 25 -3.88 9.82 -27.21
N VAL A 26 -2.59 9.90 -26.86
CA VAL A 26 -1.58 10.38 -27.81
C VAL A 26 -1.30 9.21 -28.77
N LEU A 27 -2.05 9.17 -29.86
CA LEU A 27 -1.94 8.17 -30.93
C LEU A 27 -0.59 8.31 -31.66
N GLY A 28 0.41 7.58 -31.15
CA GLY A 28 1.67 7.33 -31.83
C GLY A 28 2.07 5.88 -31.62
N GLY A 29 1.29 4.94 -32.18
CA GLY A 29 1.54 3.50 -32.04
C GLY A 29 1.13 2.72 -33.29
N CYS A 30 2.11 2.08 -33.93
CA CYS A 30 1.89 1.05 -34.94
C CYS A 30 1.09 -0.11 -34.34
N VAL A 31 -0.10 -0.37 -34.86
CA VAL A 31 -0.88 -1.56 -34.52
C VAL A 31 -0.37 -2.71 -35.38
N ALA A 32 0.68 -3.39 -34.91
CA ALA A 32 1.00 -4.74 -35.40
C ALA A 32 0.27 -5.74 -34.50
N ALA A 33 -0.41 -6.71 -35.12
CA ALA A 33 -1.24 -7.70 -34.44
C ALA A 33 -0.51 -8.36 -33.26
N GLY A 34 -1.03 -8.17 -32.05
CA GLY A 34 -0.63 -8.92 -30.86
C GLY A 34 -0.78 -8.16 -29.55
N GLU A 35 -0.18 -6.99 -29.43
CA GLU A 35 -0.11 -6.26 -28.15
C GLU A 35 -0.19 -4.75 -28.38
N ALA A 36 -1.16 -4.10 -27.73
CA ALA A 36 -1.20 -2.64 -27.68
C ALA A 36 -0.18 -2.15 -26.65
N THR A 37 0.64 -1.17 -27.06
CA THR A 37 1.50 -0.42 -26.15
C THR A 37 0.94 0.97 -25.96
N LEU A 38 0.66 1.33 -24.71
CA LEU A 38 0.23 2.66 -24.29
C LEU A 38 1.39 3.34 -23.56
N LYS A 39 1.67 4.60 -23.89
CA LYS A 39 2.64 5.44 -23.17
C LYS A 39 1.91 6.35 -22.19
N ASN A 40 2.54 6.66 -21.07
CA ASN A 40 2.02 7.57 -20.04
C ASN A 40 0.62 7.17 -19.56
N MET A 41 0.43 5.88 -19.26
CA MET A 41 -0.84 5.36 -18.78
C MET A 41 -1.23 6.06 -17.46
N ARG A 42 -2.49 6.48 -17.34
CA ARG A 42 -3.07 7.02 -16.12
C ARG A 42 -4.48 6.47 -15.95
N VAL A 43 -4.74 5.80 -14.82
CA VAL A 43 -6.03 5.22 -14.48
C VAL A 43 -6.47 5.75 -13.12
N PRO A 44 -7.33 6.79 -13.08
CA PRO A 44 -7.86 7.30 -11.83
C PRO A 44 -8.93 6.35 -11.26
N GLU A 45 -9.00 6.28 -9.94
CA GLU A 45 -10.07 5.64 -9.20
C GLU A 45 -10.78 6.68 -8.34
N PHE A 46 -12.11 6.65 -8.41
CA PHE A 46 -12.98 7.56 -7.68
C PHE A 46 -13.83 6.77 -6.68
N GLU A 47 -14.08 7.38 -5.53
CA GLU A 47 -15.06 6.87 -4.59
C GLU A 47 -16.49 7.18 -5.03
N ALA A 48 -17.45 6.78 -4.19
CA ALA A 48 -18.86 6.92 -4.51
C ALA A 48 -19.33 8.36 -4.72
N ALA A 49 -18.74 9.31 -4.00
CA ALA A 49 -19.02 10.73 -4.08
C ALA A 49 -18.30 11.45 -5.25
N GLY A 50 -17.55 10.72 -6.08
CA GLY A 50 -16.85 11.28 -7.24
C GLY A 50 -15.48 11.89 -6.92
N ARG A 51 -14.98 11.76 -5.69
CA ARG A 51 -13.63 12.19 -5.29
C ARG A 51 -12.58 11.16 -5.72
N MET A 52 -11.45 11.63 -6.23
CA MET A 52 -10.33 10.74 -6.57
C MET A 52 -9.68 10.24 -5.29
N ILE A 53 -9.48 8.92 -5.18
CA ILE A 53 -8.86 8.29 -4.02
C ILE A 53 -7.53 7.64 -4.37
N ARG A 54 -7.38 7.20 -5.62
CA ARG A 54 -6.16 6.59 -6.13
C ARG A 54 -5.95 6.91 -7.60
N ARG A 55 -4.70 6.81 -8.05
CA ARG A 55 -4.35 6.84 -9.46
C ARG A 55 -3.21 5.88 -9.75
N VAL A 56 -3.43 4.97 -10.69
CA VAL A 56 -2.35 4.12 -11.22
C VAL A 56 -1.71 4.85 -12.39
N THR A 57 -0.39 5.00 -12.37
CA THR A 57 0.37 5.56 -13.50
C THR A 57 1.48 4.60 -13.94
N ALA A 58 1.87 4.68 -15.21
CA ALA A 58 3.03 3.96 -15.73
C ALA A 58 3.60 4.66 -16.97
N GLU A 59 4.91 4.61 -17.16
CA GLU A 59 5.55 5.11 -18.38
C GLU A 59 5.07 4.34 -19.61
N THR A 60 4.97 3.02 -19.49
CA THR A 60 4.42 2.15 -20.54
C THR A 60 3.50 1.08 -19.95
N ALA A 61 2.43 0.79 -20.67
CA ALA A 61 1.56 -0.35 -20.43
C ALA A 61 1.46 -1.20 -21.70
N THR A 62 1.76 -2.49 -21.61
CA THR A 62 1.72 -3.44 -22.73
C THR A 62 0.74 -4.57 -22.43
N GLY A 63 -0.19 -4.88 -23.33
CA GLY A 63 -1.12 -5.99 -23.17
C GLY A 63 -2.50 -5.71 -23.74
N GLY A 64 -3.44 -6.63 -23.50
CA GLY A 64 -4.82 -6.51 -23.97
C GLY A 64 -5.63 -5.51 -23.15
N LEU A 65 -6.44 -4.67 -23.80
CA LEU A 65 -7.32 -3.68 -23.17
C LEU A 65 -8.32 -4.26 -22.16
N THR A 66 -8.59 -5.57 -22.27
CA THR A 66 -9.57 -6.32 -21.46
C THR A 66 -8.94 -7.31 -20.48
N GLY A 67 -7.61 -7.42 -20.46
CA GLY A 67 -6.88 -8.41 -19.67
C GLY A 67 -5.84 -7.78 -18.74
N LYS A 68 -4.89 -8.59 -18.30
CA LYS A 68 -3.73 -8.12 -17.53
C LYS A 68 -2.82 -7.29 -18.44
N SER A 69 -2.47 -6.09 -17.99
CA SER A 69 -1.50 -5.22 -18.66
C SER A 69 -0.20 -5.23 -17.87
N ARG A 70 0.93 -5.37 -18.56
CA ARG A 70 2.25 -5.21 -17.92
C ARG A 70 2.61 -3.73 -17.90
N LEU A 71 2.92 -3.22 -16.71
CA LEU A 71 3.30 -1.84 -16.44
C LEU A 71 4.81 -1.74 -16.24
N LYS A 72 5.42 -0.69 -16.78
CA LYS A 72 6.83 -0.33 -16.52
C LYS A 72 6.92 1.03 -15.85
N ASN A 73 7.81 1.15 -14.87
CA ASN A 73 8.05 2.35 -14.07
C ASN A 73 6.73 2.94 -13.59
N GLY A 74 5.99 2.11 -12.85
CA GLY A 74 4.63 2.41 -12.42
C GLY A 74 4.56 2.96 -11.00
N THR A 75 3.50 3.70 -10.73
CA THR A 75 3.16 4.18 -9.41
C THR A 75 1.69 3.99 -9.11
N ILE A 76 1.35 3.84 -7.83
CA ILE A 76 0.00 4.02 -7.30
C ILE A 76 0.06 5.21 -6.36
N GLU A 77 -0.59 6.28 -6.74
CA GLU A 77 -0.73 7.48 -5.94
C GLU A 77 -2.00 7.37 -5.10
N PHE A 78 -1.91 7.76 -3.82
CA PHE A 78 -3.03 7.78 -2.88
C PHE A 78 -3.40 9.24 -2.59
N PHE A 79 -4.68 9.57 -2.58
CA PHE A 79 -5.15 10.94 -2.40
C PHE A 79 -5.95 11.09 -1.11
N GLU A 80 -5.82 12.27 -0.49
CA GLU A 80 -6.53 12.58 0.74
C GLU A 80 -8.04 12.75 0.53
N ALA A 81 -8.81 12.29 1.52
CA ALA A 81 -10.23 12.54 1.59
C ALA A 81 -10.56 14.04 1.71
N SER A 82 -9.81 14.78 2.52
CA SER A 82 -10.12 16.16 2.91
C SER A 82 -9.81 17.23 1.86
N GLY A 83 -9.04 16.91 0.81
CA GLY A 83 -8.41 17.90 -0.07
C GLY A 83 -9.01 18.04 -1.47
N GLY A 84 -10.29 17.72 -1.67
CA GLY A 84 -10.94 17.80 -3.00
C GLY A 84 -10.43 16.76 -4.02
N GLY A 85 -9.53 15.85 -3.63
CA GLY A 85 -8.96 14.82 -4.50
C GLY A 85 -7.61 15.18 -5.14
N ASP A 86 -7.02 16.34 -4.82
CA ASP A 86 -5.76 16.80 -5.44
C ASP A 86 -4.54 16.68 -4.52
N VAL A 87 -4.73 16.45 -3.22
CA VAL A 87 -3.64 16.30 -2.26
C VAL A 87 -3.19 14.84 -2.21
N GLN A 88 -2.00 14.58 -2.70
CA GLN A 88 -1.38 13.26 -2.67
C GLN A 88 -0.86 12.94 -1.26
N ALA A 89 -1.36 11.87 -0.66
CA ALA A 89 -0.98 11.39 0.67
C ALA A 89 0.25 10.45 0.64
N ALA A 90 0.40 9.67 -0.44
CA ALA A 90 1.48 8.69 -0.57
C ALA A 90 1.67 8.20 -2.01
N THR A 91 2.75 7.43 -2.20
CA THR A 91 3.05 6.76 -3.47
C THR A 91 3.60 5.36 -3.23
N LEU A 92 3.04 4.36 -3.91
CA LEU A 92 3.62 3.03 -4.08
C LEU A 92 4.32 2.95 -5.44
N GLY A 93 5.64 2.94 -5.49
CA GLY A 93 6.42 2.86 -6.72
C GLY A 93 6.94 1.44 -7.00
N PHE A 94 6.95 1.04 -8.27
CA PHE A 94 7.51 -0.24 -8.73
C PHE A 94 8.07 -0.13 -10.16
N LYS A 95 9.07 -0.95 -10.48
CA LYS A 95 9.69 -0.95 -11.82
C LYS A 95 8.90 -1.74 -12.86
N ASP A 96 8.31 -2.85 -12.46
CA ASP A 96 7.62 -3.78 -13.35
C ASP A 96 6.51 -4.50 -12.59
N ALA A 97 5.29 -4.52 -13.15
CA ALA A 97 4.16 -5.20 -12.54
C ALA A 97 3.09 -5.60 -13.57
N ALA A 98 2.31 -6.63 -13.26
CA ALA A 98 1.05 -6.92 -13.92
C ALA A 98 -0.09 -6.17 -13.21
N TYR A 99 -0.84 -5.36 -13.96
CA TYR A 99 -2.06 -4.73 -13.52
C TYR A 99 -3.27 -5.46 -14.10
N ASP A 100 -4.10 -5.99 -13.20
CA ASP A 100 -5.38 -6.59 -13.54
C ASP A 100 -6.49 -5.62 -13.15
N ARG A 101 -7.06 -4.93 -14.16
CA ARG A 101 -8.12 -3.95 -13.95
C ARG A 101 -9.42 -4.61 -13.45
N ALA A 102 -9.74 -5.81 -13.91
CA ALA A 102 -10.99 -6.48 -13.57
C ALA A 102 -11.00 -6.90 -12.10
N HIS A 103 -9.86 -7.39 -11.61
CA HIS A 103 -9.69 -7.79 -10.21
C HIS A 103 -9.17 -6.66 -9.31
N GLN A 104 -8.85 -5.50 -9.88
CA GLN A 104 -8.23 -4.38 -9.17
C GLN A 104 -6.96 -4.78 -8.42
N THR A 105 -6.04 -5.47 -9.09
CA THR A 105 -4.77 -5.92 -8.47
C THR A 105 -3.54 -5.43 -9.24
N VAL A 106 -2.45 -5.20 -8.53
CA VAL A 106 -1.12 -4.97 -9.10
C VAL A 106 -0.13 -5.93 -8.46
N GLU A 107 0.58 -6.72 -9.25
CA GLU A 107 1.52 -7.73 -8.77
C GLU A 107 2.85 -7.64 -9.51
N GLY A 108 3.97 -7.76 -8.81
CA GLY A 108 5.29 -7.81 -9.43
C GLY A 108 6.27 -8.61 -8.56
N ASP A 109 7.35 -9.11 -9.15
CA ASP A 109 8.36 -9.90 -8.42
C ASP A 109 9.56 -9.08 -7.95
N GLY A 110 9.66 -7.81 -8.38
CA GLY A 110 10.77 -6.93 -8.01
C GLY A 110 10.50 -6.05 -6.80
N HIS A 111 11.39 -5.08 -6.62
CA HIS A 111 11.32 -4.08 -5.58
C HIS A 111 10.06 -3.22 -5.67
N VAL A 112 9.46 -2.94 -4.50
CA VAL A 112 8.38 -1.98 -4.32
C VAL A 112 8.66 -1.10 -3.11
N ALA A 113 8.30 0.18 -3.21
CA ALA A 113 8.41 1.14 -2.11
C ALA A 113 7.14 1.98 -1.99
N LEU A 114 6.52 1.95 -0.81
CA LEU A 114 5.48 2.86 -0.37
C LEU A 114 6.13 4.00 0.42
N SER A 115 5.93 5.24 0.00
CA SER A 115 6.40 6.41 0.76
C SER A 115 5.23 7.31 1.13
N SER A 116 5.23 7.76 2.39
CA SER A 116 4.21 8.66 2.95
C SER A 116 4.81 9.60 3.99
N ALA A 117 4.09 10.67 4.34
CA ALA A 117 4.52 11.58 5.41
C ALA A 117 4.64 10.88 6.79
N ARG A 118 3.99 9.71 6.96
CA ARG A 118 4.00 8.93 8.20
C ARG A 118 4.79 7.64 8.08
N GLY A 119 5.79 7.61 7.21
CA GLY A 119 6.73 6.51 7.12
C GLY A 119 6.71 5.80 5.79
N ASP A 120 7.75 5.00 5.61
CA ASP A 120 8.06 4.31 4.39
C ASP A 120 7.99 2.80 4.61
N VAL A 121 7.55 2.09 3.58
CA VAL A 121 7.56 0.62 3.55
C VAL A 121 8.19 0.15 2.26
N ALA A 122 9.10 -0.79 2.32
CA ALA A 122 9.71 -1.38 1.14
C ALA A 122 9.79 -2.90 1.25
N GLY A 123 9.92 -3.56 0.10
CA GLY A 123 10.10 -5.00 0.03
C GLY A 123 10.31 -5.50 -1.39
N GLU A 124 10.51 -6.81 -1.51
CA GLU A 124 10.72 -7.52 -2.77
C GLU A 124 9.58 -8.50 -3.02
N GLY A 125 9.04 -8.46 -4.23
CA GLY A 125 7.88 -9.26 -4.63
C GLY A 125 6.62 -8.80 -3.92
N PHE A 126 5.63 -8.33 -4.68
CA PHE A 126 4.46 -7.69 -4.09
C PHE A 126 3.17 -8.06 -4.79
N PHE A 127 2.10 -8.07 -4.02
CA PHE A 127 0.72 -8.16 -4.49
C PHE A 127 -0.10 -7.11 -3.77
N TYR A 128 -0.64 -6.16 -4.52
CA TYR A 128 -1.53 -5.13 -4.01
C TYR A 128 -2.96 -5.35 -4.51
N ASP A 129 -3.86 -5.60 -3.58
CA ASP A 129 -5.31 -5.65 -3.81
C ASP A 129 -5.90 -4.27 -3.53
N MET A 130 -6.25 -3.55 -4.59
CA MET A 130 -6.86 -2.22 -4.47
C MET A 130 -8.28 -2.31 -3.91
N GLY A 131 -9.04 -3.35 -4.23
CA GLY A 131 -10.40 -3.52 -3.72
C GLY A 131 -10.44 -3.57 -2.19
N HIS A 132 -9.47 -4.28 -1.60
CA HIS A 132 -9.35 -4.48 -0.15
C HIS A 132 -8.27 -3.61 0.51
N SER A 133 -7.59 -2.75 -0.25
CA SER A 133 -6.50 -1.88 0.21
C SER A 133 -5.41 -2.64 0.99
N ARG A 134 -4.99 -3.79 0.46
CA ARG A 134 -4.07 -4.71 1.12
C ARG A 134 -2.82 -4.94 0.27
N LEU A 135 -1.66 -4.63 0.83
CA LEU A 135 -0.35 -4.85 0.22
C LEU A 135 0.33 -6.04 0.90
N ARG A 136 0.69 -7.06 0.13
CA ARG A 136 1.50 -8.18 0.58
C ARG A 136 2.89 -8.07 -0.03
N LEU A 137 3.91 -8.34 0.79
CA LEU A 137 5.31 -8.33 0.41
C LEU A 137 5.91 -9.70 0.69
N LYS A 138 6.54 -10.30 -0.32
CA LYS A 138 7.04 -11.68 -0.30
C LYS A 138 8.35 -11.78 0.50
N SER A 139 9.25 -10.82 0.34
CA SER A 139 10.60 -10.86 0.90
C SER A 139 11.14 -9.49 1.31
N ALA A 140 12.15 -9.47 2.19
CA ALA A 140 12.97 -8.31 2.55
C ALA A 140 12.16 -7.05 2.95
N VAL A 141 11.14 -7.24 3.79
CA VAL A 141 10.24 -6.17 4.20
C VAL A 141 10.91 -5.24 5.19
N THR A 142 10.80 -3.94 4.96
CA THR A 142 11.26 -2.91 5.90
C THR A 142 10.18 -1.86 6.08
N ILE A 143 9.91 -1.48 7.32
CA ILE A 143 9.10 -0.32 7.70
C ILE A 143 10.00 0.65 8.45
N ASP A 144 10.04 1.89 7.98
CA ASP A 144 10.75 2.99 8.64
C ASP A 144 9.74 4.06 9.05
N HIS A 145 9.62 4.32 10.35
CA HIS A 145 8.70 5.31 10.90
C HIS A 145 9.33 6.03 12.10
N ASN A 146 9.39 7.37 12.05
CA ASN A 146 9.93 8.22 13.12
C ASN A 146 11.34 7.83 13.62
N GLY A 147 12.17 7.24 12.73
CA GLY A 147 13.52 6.78 13.08
C GLY A 147 13.57 5.43 13.78
N VAL A 148 12.45 4.72 13.89
CA VAL A 148 12.40 3.28 14.21
C VAL A 148 12.26 2.51 12.91
N ARG A 149 13.07 1.46 12.78
CA ARG A 149 13.10 0.55 11.65
C ARG A 149 12.68 -0.83 12.09
N VAL A 150 11.71 -1.41 11.40
CA VAL A 150 11.31 -2.81 11.53
C VAL A 150 11.66 -3.52 10.23
N ALA A 151 12.52 -4.52 10.30
CA ALA A 151 12.83 -5.41 9.18
C ALA A 151 12.24 -6.81 9.44
N GLY A 152 11.84 -7.50 8.37
CA GLY A 152 11.35 -8.87 8.44
C GLY A 152 11.41 -9.56 7.08
N ASN A 153 11.16 -10.87 7.06
CA ASN A 153 11.17 -11.63 5.82
C ASN A 153 9.95 -11.32 4.96
N SER A 154 8.75 -11.32 5.51
CA SER A 154 7.52 -11.09 4.75
C SER A 154 6.56 -10.16 5.50
N GLY A 155 5.55 -9.62 4.82
CA GLY A 155 4.59 -8.75 5.46
C GLY A 155 3.27 -8.59 4.73
N GLU A 156 2.23 -8.31 5.50
CA GLU A 156 0.91 -7.87 5.01
C GLU A 156 0.58 -6.52 5.65
N ILE A 157 0.20 -5.56 4.82
CA ILE A 157 -0.02 -4.17 5.20
C ILE A 157 -1.43 -3.78 4.78
N ILE A 158 -2.21 -3.28 5.73
CA ILE A 158 -3.55 -2.76 5.53
C ILE A 158 -3.43 -1.25 5.36
N LEU A 159 -3.89 -0.76 4.21
CA LEU A 159 -3.84 0.66 3.86
C LEU A 159 -5.23 1.28 3.98
N ALA A 160 -5.28 2.53 4.41
CA ALA A 160 -6.48 3.36 4.33
C ALA A 160 -6.85 3.59 2.86
N LYS A 161 -8.13 3.43 2.53
CA LYS A 161 -8.63 3.63 1.17
C LYS A 161 -8.63 5.10 0.73
N ALA A 162 -8.85 6.00 1.69
CA ALA A 162 -8.88 7.44 1.49
C ALA A 162 -8.36 8.10 2.77
N PRO A 163 -7.04 8.12 3.00
CA PRO A 163 -6.48 8.68 4.22
C PRO A 163 -6.88 10.16 4.35
N SER A 164 -7.03 10.65 5.57
CA SER A 164 -7.07 12.09 5.85
C SER A 164 -5.69 12.58 6.28
N ALA A 165 -5.44 13.89 6.29
CA ALA A 165 -4.21 14.46 6.86
C ALA A 165 -3.91 13.99 8.31
N LYS A 166 -4.96 13.57 9.04
CA LYS A 166 -4.85 13.07 10.42
C LYS A 166 -4.73 11.55 10.51
N GLU A 167 -5.07 10.81 9.45
CA GLU A 167 -5.06 9.35 9.42
C GLU A 167 -3.80 8.86 8.72
N ALA A 168 -3.14 7.85 9.30
CA ALA A 168 -2.02 7.22 8.63
C ALA A 168 -2.52 6.40 7.43
N LEU A 169 -1.80 6.45 6.31
CA LEU A 169 -2.11 5.57 5.19
C LEU A 169 -1.93 4.10 5.60
N ILE A 170 -0.86 3.76 6.30
CA ILE A 170 -0.68 2.44 6.88
C ILE A 170 -1.54 2.39 8.14
N GLN A 171 -2.57 1.54 8.16
CA GLN A 171 -3.40 1.34 9.35
C GLN A 171 -2.82 0.26 10.25
N GLU A 172 -2.38 -0.83 9.62
CA GLU A 172 -1.77 -1.97 10.28
C GLU A 172 -0.72 -2.59 9.37
N ALA A 173 0.38 -3.08 9.93
CA ALA A 173 1.32 -3.92 9.22
C ALA A 173 1.74 -5.12 10.07
N THR A 174 1.51 -6.33 9.56
CA THR A 174 1.99 -7.56 10.18
C THR A 174 3.21 -8.05 9.42
N LEU A 175 4.35 -8.14 10.10
CA LEU A 175 5.60 -8.67 9.54
C LEU A 175 5.92 -10.03 10.17
N LYS A 176 6.50 -10.93 9.38
CA LYS A 176 6.84 -12.29 9.80
C LYS A 176 8.23 -12.73 9.35
N GLY A 177 8.86 -13.54 10.21
CA GLY A 177 10.13 -14.23 10.00
C GLY A 177 11.32 -13.31 10.21
N GLY A 178 12.19 -13.66 11.17
CA GLY A 178 13.45 -12.95 11.41
C GLY A 178 13.28 -11.45 11.65
N ILE A 179 12.31 -11.07 12.49
CA ILE A 179 12.02 -9.66 12.78
C ILE A 179 13.18 -9.02 13.51
N VAL A 180 13.55 -7.82 13.09
CA VAL A 180 14.50 -6.95 13.78
C VAL A 180 13.91 -5.55 13.90
N VAL A 181 13.73 -5.08 15.13
CA VAL A 181 13.35 -3.69 15.45
C VAL A 181 14.58 -2.95 15.96
N SER A 182 14.89 -1.79 15.39
CA SER A 182 16.06 -0.99 15.74
C SER A 182 15.82 0.50 15.53
N GLY A 183 16.74 1.36 15.98
CA GLY A 183 16.67 2.81 15.76
C GLY A 183 16.35 3.58 17.05
N LYS A 184 15.52 4.63 16.94
CA LYS A 184 15.13 5.50 18.07
C LYS A 184 14.07 4.83 18.96
N LEU A 185 14.46 3.82 19.73
CA LEU A 185 13.59 3.15 20.69
C LEU A 185 13.39 3.99 21.97
N ASP A 186 12.30 3.76 22.70
CA ASP A 186 12.03 4.44 23.97
C ASP A 186 13.22 4.26 24.94
N PRO A 187 13.89 5.34 25.36
CA PRO A 187 15.03 5.26 26.27
C PRO A 187 14.72 4.55 27.59
N LYS A 188 13.46 4.55 28.04
CA LYS A 188 13.03 3.86 29.27
C LYS A 188 13.11 2.35 29.17
N LEU A 189 13.12 1.79 27.95
CA LEU A 189 13.23 0.35 27.75
C LEU A 189 14.67 -0.15 27.95
N ASP A 190 15.67 0.74 27.83
CA ASP A 190 17.11 0.38 27.81
C ASP A 190 17.40 -0.76 26.81
N ILE A 191 16.83 -0.66 25.60
CA ILE A 191 16.98 -1.64 24.51
C ILE A 191 17.58 -0.93 23.29
N GLU A 192 18.59 -1.55 22.69
CA GLU A 192 19.23 -1.08 21.45
C GLU A 192 18.52 -1.62 20.21
N LYS A 193 18.13 -2.90 20.26
CA LYS A 193 17.33 -3.58 19.24
C LYS A 193 16.57 -4.76 19.84
N ALA A 194 15.48 -5.15 19.20
CA ALA A 194 14.68 -6.31 19.56
C ALA A 194 14.51 -7.24 18.36
N GLU A 195 14.44 -8.54 18.61
CA GLU A 195 14.29 -9.59 17.60
C GLU A 195 13.11 -10.50 17.98
N SER A 196 12.36 -10.95 16.97
CA SER A 196 11.17 -11.82 17.15
C SER A 196 10.88 -12.58 15.85
N GLU A 197 9.93 -13.51 15.87
CA GLU A 197 9.39 -14.12 14.65
C GLU A 197 8.21 -13.34 14.05
N GLN A 198 7.58 -12.45 14.81
CA GLN A 198 6.44 -11.68 14.34
C GLN A 198 6.37 -10.29 15.00
N ALA A 199 6.04 -9.29 14.18
CA ALA A 199 5.71 -7.95 14.62
C ALA A 199 4.37 -7.51 14.04
N VAL A 200 3.61 -6.74 14.82
CA VAL A 200 2.42 -6.02 14.35
C VAL A 200 2.60 -4.54 14.67
N TYR A 201 2.61 -3.71 13.63
CA TYR A 201 2.51 -2.26 13.76
C TYR A 201 1.06 -1.83 13.65
N THR A 202 0.58 -1.00 14.58
CA THR A 202 -0.72 -0.34 14.55
C THR A 202 -0.56 1.17 14.59
N ALA A 203 -1.10 1.85 13.58
CA ALA A 203 -0.88 3.29 13.42
C ALA A 203 -1.71 4.16 14.36
N ASN A 204 -2.88 3.69 14.79
CA ASN A 204 -3.72 4.45 15.74
C ASN A 204 -3.04 4.62 17.10
N ASP A 205 -2.31 3.60 17.55
CA ASP A 205 -1.61 3.61 18.83
C ASP A 205 -0.13 4.01 18.68
N GLU A 206 0.38 4.04 17.44
CA GLU A 206 1.80 4.18 17.12
C GLU A 206 2.64 3.19 17.92
N ILE A 207 2.26 1.91 17.86
CA ILE A 207 2.91 0.81 18.57
C ILE A 207 3.38 -0.25 17.58
N ILE A 208 4.57 -0.79 17.83
CA ILE A 208 5.04 -2.05 17.27
C ILE A 208 4.99 -3.09 18.38
N THR A 209 4.16 -4.12 18.22
CA THR A 209 4.04 -5.24 19.16
C THR A 209 4.83 -6.42 18.63
N LEU A 210 5.78 -6.90 19.42
CA LEU A 210 6.54 -8.13 19.17
C LEU A 210 5.88 -9.29 19.89
N SER A 211 5.93 -10.48 19.29
CA SER A 211 5.38 -11.72 19.88
C SER A 211 6.48 -12.72 20.22
N SER A 212 6.29 -13.52 21.26
CA SER A 212 7.21 -14.58 21.68
C SER A 212 7.54 -15.56 20.54
N PRO A 213 8.80 -16.06 20.43
CA PRO A 213 9.95 -15.72 21.27
C PRO A 213 10.50 -14.32 20.95
N ILE A 214 10.87 -13.57 21.99
CA ILE A 214 11.45 -12.23 21.85
C ILE A 214 12.85 -12.21 22.45
N TYR A 215 13.79 -11.62 21.74
CA TYR A 215 15.13 -11.32 22.23
C TYR A 215 15.38 -9.82 22.19
N VAL A 216 16.02 -9.31 23.21
CA VAL A 216 16.37 -7.90 23.32
C VAL A 216 17.87 -7.76 23.48
N TRP A 217 18.42 -6.69 22.93
CA TRP A 217 19.84 -6.38 23.01
C TRP A 217 20.04 -5.17 23.91
N ARG A 218 20.93 -5.33 24.89
CA ARG A 218 21.33 -4.26 25.81
C ARG A 218 22.84 -4.25 25.89
N LYS A 219 23.48 -3.13 25.54
CA LYS A 219 24.94 -2.97 25.59
C LYS A 219 25.64 -4.08 24.81
N GLY A 220 25.10 -4.46 23.65
CA GLY A 220 25.62 -5.55 22.81
C GLY A 220 25.35 -6.98 23.30
N VAL A 221 24.60 -7.18 24.40
CA VAL A 221 24.27 -8.53 24.92
C VAL A 221 22.84 -8.90 24.54
N LYS A 222 22.66 -10.06 23.88
CA LYS A 222 21.36 -10.64 23.53
C LYS A 222 20.80 -11.44 24.72
N THR A 223 19.60 -11.08 25.17
CA THR A 223 18.89 -11.80 26.24
C THR A 223 17.46 -12.13 25.80
N PRO A 224 16.92 -13.31 26.15
CA PRO A 224 15.49 -13.57 25.97
C PRO A 224 14.68 -12.60 26.84
N ALA A 225 13.54 -12.16 26.34
CA ALA A 225 12.57 -11.44 27.15
C ALA A 225 11.68 -12.44 27.90
N GLU A 226 11.32 -12.11 29.14
CA GLU A 226 10.44 -12.95 29.97
C GLU A 226 8.95 -12.80 29.62
N SER A 227 8.60 -11.79 28.82
CA SER A 227 7.23 -11.49 28.42
C SER A 227 6.87 -12.15 27.09
N ASP A 228 5.61 -12.59 26.97
CA ASP A 228 5.06 -13.12 25.72
C ASP A 228 4.87 -12.06 24.63
N SER A 229 4.89 -10.78 25.03
CA SER A 229 4.83 -9.64 24.13
C SER A 229 5.63 -8.43 24.62
N ILE A 230 6.15 -7.63 23.70
CA ILE A 230 6.76 -6.33 23.98
C ILE A 230 6.13 -5.29 23.05
N ALA A 231 5.64 -4.19 23.61
CA ALA A 231 5.17 -3.03 22.86
C ALA A 231 6.26 -1.95 22.80
N ILE A 232 6.57 -1.49 21.58
CA ILE A 232 7.52 -0.42 21.30
C ILE A 232 6.75 0.76 20.71
N TYR A 233 6.75 1.90 21.41
CA TYR A 233 6.07 3.11 20.96
C TYR A 233 6.93 3.88 19.96
N VAL A 234 6.34 4.30 18.84
CA VAL A 234 7.06 4.93 17.72
C VAL A 234 6.79 6.42 17.54
N GLY A 235 5.82 7.00 18.26
CA GLY A 235 5.46 8.43 18.11
C GLY A 235 5.66 9.31 19.35
N LYS A 236 6.17 8.76 20.45
CA LYS A 236 6.46 9.53 21.68
C LYS A 236 7.96 9.77 21.82
N GLY A 237 8.49 10.70 21.02
CA GLY A 237 9.85 11.22 21.12
C GLY A 237 9.85 12.71 21.45
#